data_AF-A0A958EGF5-F1
#
_entry.id   AF-A0A958EGF5-F1
#
_cell.length_a   1.000
_cell.length_b   1.000
_cell.length_c   1.000
_cell.angle_alpha   90.00
_cell.angle_beta   90.00
_cell.angle_gamma   90.00
#
_symmetry.space_group_name_H-M   'P 1'
#
loop_
_entity.id
_entity.type
_entity.pdbx_description
1 polymer ?
#
loop_
_entity_poly.entity_id
_entity_poly.type
_entity_poly.pdbx_seq_one_letter_code
_entity_poly.pdbx_strand_id
1 'polypeptide(L)'
;MNEAKFYQIIAGELNIRAVQVSHTVELLDAGNTVPFIARYRKEVTGKLDEEQIRDVEERIHYLRMLEERRETILSSIAEQEKLTPELEKKIREATKLQVLEDLYLPYRPKRRTRATIARERGLEPLADLMRDPAQTGGSPESLAAAFVDPEKDVADVEAALAGARDIVAEGVSDSAEVREKVREYTRKHAMLVSVAKDSAAQSDYEMY
;
A
#
# COMPACT_ATOMS: atom_id res chain seq x y z
N MET A 1 15.42 12.12 11.91
CA MET A 1 15.54 11.42 10.62
C MET A 1 17.01 11.11 10.39
N ASN A 2 17.40 9.85 10.20
CA ASN A 2 18.82 9.50 10.01
C ASN A 2 19.14 9.48 8.51
N GLU A 3 19.42 10.66 7.94
CA GLU A 3 19.71 10.80 6.50
C GLU A 3 20.94 10.00 6.05
N ALA A 4 21.86 9.68 6.96
CA ALA A 4 23.02 8.86 6.65
C ALA A 4 22.60 7.48 6.08
N LYS A 5 21.47 6.93 6.53
CA LYS A 5 20.93 5.68 5.97
C LYS A 5 20.45 5.87 4.51
N PHE A 6 19.84 7.00 4.19
CA PHE A 6 19.39 7.29 2.83
C PHE A 6 20.58 7.41 1.88
N TYR A 7 21.65 8.07 2.32
CA TYR A 7 22.85 8.21 1.49
C TYR A 7 23.50 6.86 1.17
N GLN A 8 23.49 5.91 2.12
CA GLN A 8 23.98 4.55 1.87
C GLN A 8 23.10 3.77 0.88
N ILE A 9 21.78 3.91 0.98
CA ILE A 9 20.83 3.28 0.05
C ILE A 9 21.06 3.81 -1.38
N ILE A 10 21.06 5.14 -1.54
CA ILE A 10 21.26 5.79 -2.84
C ILE A 10 22.63 5.44 -3.43
N ALA A 11 23.68 5.45 -2.60
CA ALA A 11 25.02 5.08 -3.01
C ALA A 11 25.09 3.65 -3.56
N GLY A 12 24.44 2.70 -2.89
CA GLY A 12 24.38 1.30 -3.35
C GLY A 12 23.56 1.13 -4.62
N GLU A 13 22.43 1.83 -4.75
CA GLU A 13 21.53 1.74 -5.91
C GLU A 13 22.14 2.37 -7.16
N LEU A 14 22.81 3.52 -7.03
CA LEU A 14 23.42 4.27 -8.13
C LEU A 14 24.90 3.93 -8.36
N ASN A 15 25.46 3.02 -7.56
CA ASN A 15 26.88 2.63 -7.60
C ASN A 15 27.85 3.82 -7.51
N ILE A 16 27.57 4.74 -6.57
CA ILE A 16 28.40 5.92 -6.25
C ILE A 16 28.76 5.93 -4.77
N ARG A 17 29.64 6.84 -4.32
CA ARG A 17 30.01 6.90 -2.89
C ARG A 17 28.97 7.67 -2.09
N ALA A 18 28.67 7.22 -0.86
CA ALA A 18 27.74 7.91 0.04
C ALA A 18 28.13 9.38 0.32
N VAL A 19 29.42 9.70 0.32
CA VAL A 19 29.91 11.09 0.45
C VAL A 19 29.53 11.95 -0.76
N GLN A 20 29.47 11.36 -1.96
CA GLN A 20 29.02 12.09 -3.16
C GLN A 20 27.52 12.37 -3.09
N VAL A 21 26.75 11.41 -2.57
CA VAL A 21 25.32 11.59 -2.31
C VAL A 21 25.11 12.71 -1.29
N SER A 22 25.79 12.67 -0.14
CA SER A 22 25.61 13.67 0.92
C SER A 22 25.90 15.09 0.42
N HIS A 23 27.04 15.31 -0.24
CA HIS A 23 27.38 16.62 -0.80
C HIS A 23 26.38 17.09 -1.87
N THR A 24 25.87 16.16 -2.69
CA THR A 24 24.88 16.49 -3.72
C THR A 24 23.55 16.88 -3.09
N VAL A 25 23.09 16.14 -2.07
CA VAL A 25 21.88 16.44 -1.31
C VAL A 25 21.99 17.79 -0.59
N GLU A 26 23.13 18.09 0.06
CA GLU A 26 23.37 19.39 0.70
C GLU A 26 23.25 20.56 -0.29
N LEU A 27 23.75 20.40 -1.51
CA LEU A 27 23.61 21.41 -2.56
C LEU A 27 22.17 21.57 -3.03
N LEU A 28 21.43 20.47 -3.21
CA LEU A 28 20.02 20.48 -3.59
C LEU A 28 19.15 21.14 -2.50
N ASP A 29 19.38 20.80 -1.23
CA ASP A 29 18.66 21.36 -0.08
C ASP A 29 18.94 22.86 0.11
N ALA A 30 20.13 23.32 -0.30
CA ALA A 30 20.47 24.75 -0.36
C ALA A 30 19.80 25.49 -1.54
N GLY A 31 18.94 24.82 -2.32
CA GLY A 31 18.18 25.40 -3.43
C GLY A 31 18.93 25.48 -4.75
N ASN A 32 20.07 24.78 -4.90
CA ASN A 32 20.78 24.73 -6.17
C ASN A 32 20.07 23.80 -7.15
N THR A 33 19.98 24.19 -8.41
CA THR A 33 19.36 23.36 -9.46
C THR A 33 20.32 22.29 -9.97
N VAL A 34 19.80 21.16 -10.45
CA VAL A 34 20.60 20.08 -11.07
C VAL A 34 21.57 20.62 -12.15
N PRO A 35 21.15 21.46 -13.12
CA PRO A 35 22.08 21.99 -14.12
C PRO A 35 23.17 22.90 -13.53
N PHE A 36 22.86 23.64 -12.46
CA PHE A 36 23.85 24.47 -11.76
C PHE A 36 24.89 23.61 -11.06
N ILE A 37 24.47 22.58 -10.33
CA ILE A 37 25.36 21.65 -9.63
C ILE A 37 26.27 20.94 -10.65
N ALA A 38 25.67 20.38 -11.71
CA ALA A 38 26.36 19.68 -12.76
C ALA A 38 27.40 20.56 -13.48
N ARG A 39 27.18 21.87 -13.59
CA ARG A 39 28.13 22.80 -14.25
C ARG A 39 29.17 23.39 -13.31
N TYR A 40 28.77 23.83 -12.11
CA TYR A 40 29.57 24.71 -11.26
C TYR A 40 29.99 24.10 -9.91
N ARG A 41 29.57 22.87 -9.61
CA ARG A 41 29.87 22.16 -8.35
C ARG A 41 30.44 20.75 -8.54
N LYS A 42 30.96 20.45 -9.73
CA LYS A 42 31.53 19.12 -10.08
C LYS A 42 32.55 18.62 -9.06
N GLU A 43 33.46 19.46 -8.58
CA GLU A 43 34.49 19.00 -7.64
C GLU A 43 33.90 18.62 -6.27
N VAL A 44 32.83 19.30 -5.84
CA VAL A 44 32.15 19.04 -4.56
C VAL A 44 31.40 17.71 -4.61
N THR A 45 30.73 17.41 -5.73
CA THR A 45 29.99 16.15 -5.93
C THR A 45 30.89 14.97 -6.32
N GLY A 46 32.19 15.19 -6.54
CA GLY A 46 33.09 14.15 -7.04
C GLY A 46 32.86 13.81 -8.52
N LYS A 47 32.48 14.82 -9.30
CA LYS A 47 32.28 14.80 -10.76
C LYS A 47 31.08 13.98 -11.23
N LEU A 48 30.00 13.96 -10.44
CA LEU A 48 28.71 13.43 -10.92
C LEU A 48 28.21 14.24 -12.11
N ASP A 49 27.61 13.54 -13.08
CA ASP A 49 26.94 14.16 -14.22
C ASP A 49 25.49 14.57 -13.90
N GLU A 50 24.82 15.20 -14.87
CA GLU A 50 23.47 15.73 -14.69
C GLU A 50 22.42 14.64 -14.45
N GLU A 51 22.57 13.46 -15.07
CA GLU A 51 21.66 12.33 -14.89
C GLU A 51 21.81 11.73 -13.49
N GLN A 52 23.05 11.50 -13.05
CA GLN A 52 23.34 11.02 -11.70
C GLN A 52 22.85 11.96 -10.60
N ILE A 53 22.99 13.29 -10.78
CA ILE A 53 22.49 14.27 -9.81
C ILE A 53 20.95 14.23 -9.77
N ARG A 54 20.29 14.07 -10.92
CA ARG A 54 18.83 13.93 -11.00
C ARG A 54 18.35 12.64 -10.33
N ASP A 55 19.03 11.51 -10.55
CA ASP A 55 18.73 10.25 -9.87
C ASP A 55 18.84 10.38 -8.35
N VAL A 56 19.88 11.08 -7.86
CA VAL A 56 20.05 11.38 -6.44
C VAL A 56 18.89 12.23 -5.93
N GLU A 57 18.50 13.30 -6.64
CA GLU A 57 17.38 14.20 -6.29
C GLU A 57 16.05 13.45 -6.19
N GLU A 58 15.70 12.66 -7.21
CA GLU A 58 14.47 11.88 -7.24
C GLU A 58 14.46 10.84 -6.11
N ARG A 59 15.60 10.18 -5.88
CA ARG A 59 15.67 9.11 -4.89
C ARG A 59 15.66 9.62 -3.46
N ILE A 60 16.37 10.71 -3.14
CA ILE A 60 16.32 11.31 -1.81
C ILE A 60 14.92 11.83 -1.49
N HIS A 61 14.26 12.45 -2.47
CA HIS A 61 12.88 12.91 -2.32
C HIS A 61 11.93 11.75 -2.00
N TYR A 62 12.03 10.65 -2.75
CA TYR A 62 11.25 9.44 -2.48
C TYR A 62 11.48 8.88 -1.07
N LEU A 63 12.75 8.77 -0.64
CA LEU A 63 13.08 8.20 0.67
C LEU A 63 12.58 9.07 1.82
N ARG A 64 12.67 10.40 1.70
CA ARG A 64 12.10 11.35 2.67
C ARG A 64 10.57 11.23 2.74
N MET A 65 9.89 11.20 1.59
CA MET A 65 8.44 11.01 1.51
C MET A 65 8.00 9.65 2.09
N LEU A 66 8.77 8.59 1.84
CA LEU A 66 8.52 7.26 2.41
C LEU A 66 8.60 7.29 3.95
N GLU A 67 9.61 7.96 4.50
CA GLU A 67 9.82 8.07 5.95
C GLU A 67 8.72 8.91 6.61
N GLU A 68 8.39 10.07 6.04
CA GLU A 68 7.31 10.92 6.53
C GLU A 68 5.97 10.15 6.55
N ARG A 69 5.69 9.42 5.47
CA ARG A 69 4.49 8.59 5.39
C ARG A 69 4.51 7.46 6.41
N ARG A 70 5.66 6.82 6.64
CA ARG A 70 5.83 5.77 7.64
C ARG A 70 5.47 6.28 9.04
N GLU A 71 6.03 7.43 9.44
CA GLU A 71 5.77 8.01 10.76
C GLU A 71 4.30 8.44 10.93
N THR A 72 3.68 8.96 9.86
CA THR A 72 2.24 9.25 9.84
C THR A 72 1.41 7.98 10.08
N ILE A 73 1.75 6.88 9.40
CA ILE A 73 1.06 5.59 9.54
C ILE A 73 1.25 5.03 10.96
N LEU A 74 2.48 5.02 11.48
CA LEU A 74 2.76 4.57 12.85
C LEU A 74 1.94 5.35 13.87
N SER A 75 1.92 6.68 13.77
CA SER A 75 1.16 7.55 14.66
C SER A 75 -0.34 7.25 14.57
N SER A 76 -0.90 7.15 13.37
CA SER A 76 -2.33 6.88 13.14
C SER A 76 -2.78 5.51 13.68
N ILE A 77 -1.91 4.49 13.65
CA ILE A 77 -2.22 3.15 14.20
C ILE A 77 -2.04 3.14 15.73
N ALA A 78 -1.03 3.85 16.25
CA ALA A 78 -0.79 3.99 17.68
C ALA A 78 -1.95 4.71 18.38
N GLU A 79 -2.50 5.77 17.77
CA GLU A 79 -3.69 6.49 18.26
C GLU A 79 -4.94 5.61 18.35
N GLN A 80 -4.99 4.50 17.59
CA GLN A 80 -6.07 3.51 17.64
C GLN A 80 -5.80 2.39 18.65
N GLU A 81 -4.67 2.43 19.37
CA GLU A 81 -4.20 1.38 20.29
C GLU A 81 -4.04 0.00 19.62
N LYS A 82 -3.79 -0.02 18.29
CA LYS A 82 -3.67 -1.23 17.47
C LYS A 82 -2.24 -1.53 17.02
N LEU A 83 -1.27 -0.70 17.42
CA LEU A 83 0.12 -0.87 17.00
C LEU A 83 0.81 -1.97 17.82
N THR A 84 0.87 -3.18 17.28
CA THR A 84 1.62 -4.28 17.92
C THR A 84 3.11 -4.19 17.58
N PRO A 85 4.01 -4.76 18.39
CA PRO A 85 5.45 -4.81 18.09
C PRO A 85 5.77 -5.45 16.74
N GLU A 86 5.03 -6.49 16.35
CA GLU A 86 5.20 -7.18 15.07
C GLU A 86 4.79 -6.28 13.89
N LEU A 87 3.69 -5.53 14.05
CA LEU A 87 3.21 -4.60 13.03
C LEU A 87 4.15 -3.39 12.89
N GLU A 88 4.60 -2.83 14.02
CA GLU A 88 5.58 -1.75 14.04
C GLU A 88 6.85 -2.18 13.29
N LYS A 89 7.36 -3.37 13.59
CA LYS A 89 8.52 -3.93 12.90
C LYS A 89 8.29 -4.00 11.38
N LYS A 90 7.17 -4.57 10.93
CA LYS A 90 6.83 -4.66 9.50
C LYS A 90 6.77 -3.28 8.81
N ILE A 91 6.20 -2.28 9.48
CA ILE A 91 6.10 -0.91 8.97
C ILE A 91 7.49 -0.25 8.88
N ARG A 92 8.36 -0.46 9.89
CA ARG A 92 9.74 0.05 9.89
C ARG A 92 10.63 -0.61 8.84
N GLU A 93 10.39 -1.88 8.54
CA GLU A 93 11.13 -2.63 7.52
C GLU A 93 10.63 -2.37 6.10
N ALA A 94 9.44 -1.78 5.92
CA ALA A 94 8.88 -1.51 4.61
C ALA A 94 9.75 -0.51 3.80
N THR A 95 10.22 -0.97 2.63
CA THR A 95 11.10 -0.23 1.72
C THR A 95 10.39 0.45 0.56
N LYS A 96 9.08 0.21 0.41
CA LYS A 96 8.25 0.75 -0.68
C LYS A 96 6.98 1.36 -0.12
N LEU A 97 6.58 2.49 -0.69
CA LEU A 97 5.36 3.20 -0.30
C LEU A 97 4.11 2.31 -0.39
N GLN A 98 4.02 1.48 -1.43
CA GLN A 98 2.89 0.56 -1.60
C GLN A 98 2.75 -0.42 -0.44
N VAL A 99 3.87 -0.94 0.08
CA VAL A 99 3.87 -1.89 1.21
C VAL A 99 3.39 -1.20 2.49
N LEU A 100 3.80 0.06 2.71
CA LEU A 100 3.28 0.87 3.81
C LEU A 100 1.76 1.06 3.69
N GLU A 101 1.27 1.41 2.51
CA GLU A 101 -0.17 1.61 2.29
C GLU A 101 -0.98 0.33 2.51
N ASP A 102 -0.47 -0.83 2.09
CA ASP A 102 -1.16 -2.10 2.32
C ASP A 102 -1.18 -2.48 3.80
N LEU A 103 -0.09 -2.25 4.53
CA LEU A 103 -0.04 -2.46 5.99
C LEU A 103 -0.98 -1.51 6.74
N TYR A 104 -1.15 -0.29 6.25
CA TYR A 104 -2.02 0.72 6.85
C TYR A 104 -3.51 0.51 6.52
N LEU A 105 -3.83 -0.17 5.41
CA LEU A 105 -5.17 -0.28 4.87
C LEU A 105 -6.25 -0.75 5.87
N PRO A 106 -6.00 -1.76 6.75
CA PRO A 106 -6.97 -2.18 7.77
C PRO A 106 -7.27 -1.12 8.84
N TYR A 107 -6.37 -0.16 9.03
CA TYR A 107 -6.43 0.87 10.08
C TYR A 107 -6.84 2.24 9.54
N ARG A 108 -6.86 2.38 8.21
CA ARG A 108 -7.27 3.63 7.56
C ARG A 108 -8.74 3.91 7.88
N PRO A 109 -9.10 5.12 8.33
CA PRO A 109 -10.51 5.49 8.51
C PRO A 109 -11.30 5.27 7.22
N LYS A 110 -12.34 4.43 7.29
CA LYS A 110 -13.16 4.07 6.13
C LYS A 110 -14.48 4.83 6.15
N ARG A 111 -14.95 5.20 4.95
CA ARG A 111 -16.36 5.57 4.76
C ARG A 111 -17.21 4.35 5.10
N ARG A 112 -18.45 4.56 5.55
CA ARG A 112 -19.40 3.49 5.89
C ARG A 112 -19.53 2.50 4.72
N THR A 113 -18.89 1.34 4.82
CA THR A 113 -18.88 0.29 3.77
C THR A 113 -20.01 -0.70 4.01
N ARG A 114 -20.28 -1.57 3.02
CA ARG A 114 -21.21 -2.70 3.22
C ARG A 114 -20.80 -3.59 4.38
N ALA A 115 -19.50 -3.82 4.55
CA ALA A 115 -18.96 -4.54 5.70
C ALA A 115 -19.15 -3.78 7.02
N THR A 116 -18.93 -2.45 7.05
CA THR A 116 -19.24 -1.64 8.25
C THR A 116 -20.71 -1.75 8.64
N ILE A 117 -21.61 -1.63 7.66
CA ILE A 117 -23.06 -1.77 7.87
C ILE A 117 -23.38 -3.17 8.41
N ALA A 118 -22.81 -4.22 7.82
CA ALA A 118 -23.02 -5.59 8.30
C ALA A 118 -22.51 -5.80 9.74
N ARG A 119 -21.39 -5.16 10.13
CA ARG A 119 -20.91 -5.16 11.53
C ARG A 119 -21.86 -4.46 12.48
N GLU A 120 -22.37 -3.29 12.08
CA GLU A 120 -23.39 -2.54 12.85
C GLU A 120 -24.65 -3.37 13.06
N ARG A 121 -24.99 -4.24 12.10
CA ARG A 121 -26.11 -5.20 12.19
C ARG A 121 -25.79 -6.45 13.02
N GLY A 122 -24.56 -6.58 13.54
CA GLY A 122 -24.15 -7.71 14.39
C GLY A 122 -23.74 -8.98 13.64
N LEU A 123 -23.35 -8.88 12.37
CA LEU A 123 -22.98 -10.03 11.53
C LEU A 123 -21.50 -10.43 11.62
N GLU A 124 -20.67 -9.74 12.42
CA GLU A 124 -19.24 -10.11 12.59
C GLU A 124 -19.05 -11.54 13.10
N PRO A 125 -19.80 -12.04 14.12
CA PRO A 125 -19.60 -13.42 14.57
C PRO A 125 -19.91 -14.45 13.48
N LEU A 126 -20.89 -14.19 12.61
CA LEU A 126 -21.17 -15.05 11.46
C LEU A 126 -20.03 -15.02 10.44
N ALA A 127 -19.42 -13.86 10.22
CA ALA A 127 -18.23 -13.74 9.37
C ALA A 127 -17.01 -14.48 9.95
N ASP A 128 -16.83 -14.47 11.28
CA ASP A 128 -15.77 -15.21 11.95
C ASP A 128 -15.95 -16.73 11.79
N LEU A 129 -17.19 -17.23 11.92
CA LEU A 129 -17.51 -18.63 11.64
C LEU A 129 -17.20 -19.02 10.19
N MET A 130 -17.40 -18.11 9.22
CA MET A 130 -17.04 -18.35 7.81
C MET A 130 -15.53 -18.43 7.58
N ARG A 131 -14.72 -17.76 8.41
CA ARG A 131 -13.25 -17.74 8.28
C ARG A 131 -12.61 -19.02 8.81
N ASP A 132 -13.23 -19.68 9.78
CA ASP A 132 -12.75 -20.94 10.35
C ASP A 132 -13.80 -22.07 10.28
N PRO A 133 -13.97 -22.68 9.09
CA PRO A 133 -14.94 -23.75 8.88
C PRO A 133 -14.64 -25.01 9.73
N ALA A 134 -13.41 -25.17 10.20
CA ALA A 134 -13.00 -26.35 10.98
C ALA A 134 -13.58 -26.34 12.40
N GLN A 135 -14.02 -25.17 12.89
CA GLN A 135 -14.64 -25.01 14.21
C GLN A 135 -16.17 -25.09 14.18
N THR A 136 -16.77 -25.22 13.00
CA THR A 136 -18.23 -25.23 12.82
C THR A 136 -18.80 -26.59 12.48
N GLY A 137 -19.77 -27.06 13.28
CA GLY A 137 -20.70 -28.11 12.89
C GLY A 137 -21.99 -27.49 12.34
N GLY A 138 -22.35 -27.81 11.09
CA GLY A 138 -23.59 -27.33 10.46
C GLY A 138 -23.39 -26.78 9.04
N SER A 139 -24.48 -26.49 8.34
CA SER A 139 -24.43 -25.78 7.05
C SER A 139 -24.36 -24.26 7.27
N PRO A 140 -23.80 -23.48 6.33
CA PRO A 140 -23.76 -22.01 6.43
C PRO A 140 -25.14 -21.39 6.70
N GLU A 141 -26.19 -21.94 6.07
CA GLU A 141 -27.57 -21.50 6.22
C GLU A 141 -28.08 -21.74 7.64
N SER A 142 -27.73 -22.88 8.24
CA SER A 142 -28.14 -23.21 9.61
C SER A 142 -27.52 -22.28 10.65
N LEU A 143 -26.26 -21.88 10.45
CA LEU A 143 -25.56 -20.94 11.32
C LEU A 143 -26.12 -19.52 11.13
N ALA A 144 -26.38 -19.12 9.88
CA ALA A 144 -26.91 -17.80 9.56
C ALA A 144 -28.35 -17.57 10.05
N ALA A 145 -29.14 -18.63 10.23
CA ALA A 145 -30.50 -18.52 10.78
C ALA A 145 -30.55 -17.83 12.16
N ALA A 146 -29.51 -18.00 12.98
CA ALA A 146 -29.41 -17.35 14.29
C ALA A 146 -29.13 -15.83 14.22
N PHE A 147 -28.80 -15.32 13.04
CA PHE A 147 -28.44 -13.92 12.80
C PHE A 147 -29.51 -13.16 12.00
N VAL A 148 -30.65 -13.79 11.71
CA VAL A 148 -31.80 -13.11 11.08
C VAL A 148 -32.46 -12.20 12.12
N ASP A 149 -32.48 -10.91 11.83
CA ASP A 149 -32.97 -9.87 12.72
C ASP A 149 -33.57 -8.73 11.88
N PRO A 150 -34.89 -8.74 11.64
CA PRO A 150 -35.56 -7.69 10.87
C PRO A 150 -35.44 -6.30 11.50
N GLU A 151 -35.28 -6.18 12.83
CA GLU A 151 -35.10 -4.89 13.50
C GLU A 151 -33.73 -4.28 13.18
N LYS A 152 -32.74 -5.12 12.87
CA LYS A 152 -31.41 -4.72 12.37
C LYS A 152 -31.32 -4.72 10.85
N ASP A 153 -32.44 -4.74 10.13
CA ASP A 153 -32.45 -4.73 8.66
C ASP A 153 -31.73 -5.96 8.05
N VAL A 154 -31.88 -7.12 8.71
CA VAL A 154 -31.46 -8.44 8.25
C VAL A 154 -32.71 -9.31 8.08
N ALA A 155 -33.34 -9.19 6.92
CA ALA A 155 -34.68 -9.76 6.68
C ALA A 155 -34.73 -11.30 6.63
N ASP A 156 -33.66 -11.93 6.15
CA ASP A 156 -33.60 -13.37 5.95
C ASP A 156 -32.17 -13.91 6.04
N VAL A 157 -32.05 -15.23 5.90
CA VAL A 157 -30.77 -15.96 5.95
C VAL A 157 -29.83 -15.51 4.83
N GLU A 158 -30.34 -15.19 3.64
CA GLU A 158 -29.52 -14.74 2.52
C GLU A 158 -28.91 -13.36 2.81
N ALA A 159 -29.68 -12.44 3.40
CA ALA A 159 -29.19 -11.13 3.82
C ALA A 159 -28.12 -11.25 4.91
N ALA A 160 -28.28 -12.16 5.87
CA ALA A 160 -27.27 -12.44 6.90
C ALA A 160 -25.96 -12.96 6.26
N LEU A 161 -26.07 -13.94 5.35
CA LEU A 161 -24.92 -14.49 4.63
C LEU A 161 -24.24 -13.45 3.73
N ALA A 162 -25.01 -12.62 3.03
CA ALA A 162 -24.47 -11.55 2.18
C ALA A 162 -23.68 -10.52 3.00
N GLY A 163 -24.23 -10.08 4.15
CA GLY A 163 -23.53 -9.18 5.05
C GLY A 163 -22.25 -9.79 5.63
N ALA A 164 -22.30 -11.05 6.06
CA ALA A 164 -21.11 -11.76 6.53
C ALA A 164 -20.05 -11.91 5.43
N ARG A 165 -20.47 -12.20 4.18
CA ARG A 165 -19.56 -12.24 3.01
C ARG A 165 -18.92 -10.89 2.74
N ASP A 166 -19.64 -9.78 2.85
CA ASP A 166 -19.07 -8.44 2.69
C ASP A 166 -17.98 -8.18 3.75
N ILE A 167 -18.18 -8.60 5.01
CA ILE A 167 -17.17 -8.52 6.08
C ILE A 167 -15.93 -9.37 5.77
N VAL A 168 -16.12 -10.61 5.34
CA VAL A 168 -15.01 -11.51 4.95
C VAL A 168 -14.26 -10.93 3.75
N ALA A 169 -14.98 -10.49 2.72
CA ALA A 169 -14.39 -9.91 1.51
C ALA A 169 -13.57 -8.66 1.81
N GLU A 170 -14.04 -7.77 2.69
CA GLU A 170 -13.27 -6.61 3.11
C GLU A 170 -11.98 -7.03 3.84
N GLY A 171 -12.08 -7.96 4.80
CA GLY A 171 -10.90 -8.46 5.52
C GLY A 171 -9.85 -9.11 4.61
N VAL A 172 -10.29 -9.91 3.63
CA VAL A 172 -9.38 -10.52 2.63
C VAL A 172 -8.78 -9.46 1.71
N SER A 173 -9.58 -8.47 1.27
CA SER A 173 -9.13 -7.41 0.37
C SER A 173 -8.12 -6.46 1.02
N ASP A 174 -8.24 -6.24 2.34
CA ASP A 174 -7.35 -5.40 3.12
C ASP A 174 -6.07 -6.12 3.57
N SER A 175 -6.02 -7.45 3.49
CA SER A 175 -4.85 -8.22 3.92
C SER A 175 -3.64 -7.92 3.05
N ALA A 176 -2.62 -7.29 3.65
CA ALA A 176 -1.37 -6.95 2.96
C ALA A 176 -0.72 -8.18 2.30
N GLU A 177 -0.75 -9.35 2.97
CA GLU A 177 -0.21 -10.60 2.46
C GLU A 177 -0.97 -11.10 1.22
N VAL A 178 -2.31 -11.07 1.26
CA VAL A 178 -3.14 -11.48 0.11
C VAL A 178 -2.89 -10.55 -1.07
N ARG A 179 -2.84 -9.23 -0.83
CA ARG A 179 -2.57 -8.24 -1.88
C ARG A 179 -1.20 -8.41 -2.52
N GLU A 180 -0.17 -8.72 -1.74
CA GLU A 180 1.15 -9.02 -2.25
C GLU A 180 1.14 -10.25 -3.17
N LYS A 181 0.55 -11.36 -2.70
CA LYS A 181 0.43 -12.60 -3.50
C LYS A 181 -0.34 -12.37 -4.80
N VAL A 182 -1.48 -11.68 -4.75
CA VAL A 182 -2.28 -11.37 -5.94
C VAL A 182 -1.47 -10.53 -6.93
N ARG A 183 -0.78 -9.47 -6.47
CA ARG A 183 0.04 -8.63 -7.36
C ARG A 183 1.20 -9.40 -7.98
N GLU A 184 1.89 -10.23 -7.20
CA GLU A 184 2.98 -11.05 -7.71
C GLU A 184 2.47 -12.02 -8.78
N TYR A 185 1.34 -12.68 -8.51
CA TYR A 185 0.69 -13.58 -9.46
C TYR A 185 0.29 -12.85 -10.74
N THR A 186 -0.38 -11.69 -10.63
CA THR A 186 -0.78 -10.87 -11.78
C THR A 186 0.43 -10.43 -12.59
N ARG A 187 1.52 -9.96 -11.97
CA ARG A 187 2.74 -9.56 -12.70
C ARG A 187 3.36 -10.68 -13.52
N LYS A 188 3.24 -11.93 -13.06
CA LYS A 188 3.83 -13.10 -13.73
C LYS A 188 2.93 -13.70 -14.81
N HIS A 189 1.61 -13.59 -14.69
CA HIS A 189 0.67 -14.36 -15.50
C HIS A 189 -0.34 -13.53 -16.29
N ALA A 190 -0.51 -12.23 -15.98
CA ALA A 190 -1.50 -11.42 -16.66
C ALA A 190 -1.09 -11.11 -18.10
N MET A 191 -2.08 -11.06 -18.98
CA MET A 191 -1.92 -10.57 -20.34
C MET A 191 -2.41 -9.13 -20.40
N LEU A 192 -1.59 -8.26 -21.00
CA LEU A 192 -2.03 -6.91 -21.33
C LEU A 192 -2.95 -6.99 -22.55
N VAL A 193 -4.19 -6.54 -22.40
CA VAL A 193 -5.19 -6.54 -23.47
C VAL A 193 -5.59 -5.10 -23.75
N SER A 194 -5.53 -4.72 -25.02
CA SER A 194 -6.07 -3.47 -25.55
C SER A 194 -7.25 -3.81 -26.45
N VAL A 195 -8.32 -3.02 -26.36
CA VAL A 195 -9.54 -3.20 -27.15
C VAL A 195 -9.99 -1.83 -27.61
N ALA A 196 -10.08 -1.64 -28.93
CA ALA A 196 -10.61 -0.43 -29.53
C ALA A 196 -12.05 -0.16 -29.06
N LYS A 197 -12.33 1.08 -28.63
CA LYS A 197 -13.69 1.50 -28.25
C LYS A 197 -14.64 1.49 -29.45
N ASP A 198 -14.12 1.82 -30.63
CA ASP A 198 -14.76 1.68 -31.93
C ASP A 198 -13.74 1.06 -32.87
N SER A 199 -13.96 -0.20 -33.27
CA SER A 199 -13.02 -0.94 -34.13
C SER A 199 -13.04 -0.48 -35.59
N ALA A 200 -13.99 0.37 -35.99
CA ALA A 200 -14.09 0.90 -37.35
C ALA A 200 -13.46 2.30 -37.49
N ALA A 201 -13.11 2.96 -36.38
CA ALA A 201 -12.52 4.28 -36.40
C ALA A 201 -11.03 4.22 -36.73
N GLN A 202 -10.65 4.91 -37.81
CA GLN A 202 -9.25 5.11 -38.17
C GLN A 202 -8.57 5.99 -37.11
N SER A 203 -7.53 5.48 -36.45
CA SER A 203 -6.78 6.20 -35.42
C SER A 203 -5.31 5.80 -35.40
N ASP A 204 -4.47 6.60 -34.75
CA ASP A 204 -3.05 6.30 -34.57
C ASP A 204 -2.79 5.01 -33.77
N TYR A 205 -3.84 4.38 -33.21
CA TYR A 205 -3.77 3.20 -32.38
C TYR A 205 -4.22 1.91 -33.07
N GLU A 206 -4.36 1.88 -34.41
CA GLU A 206 -4.78 0.68 -35.16
C GLU A 206 -3.93 -0.58 -34.91
N MET A 207 -2.69 -0.42 -34.45
CA MET A 207 -1.81 -1.54 -34.09
C MET A 207 -2.08 -2.13 -32.70
N TYR A 208 -3.00 -1.54 -31.93
CA TYR A 208 -3.36 -1.89 -30.55
C TYR A 208 -4.87 -2.13 -30.39
#